data_AF-A0A7Y3UDU6-F1
#
_entry.id   AF-A0A7Y3UDU6-F1
#
_cell.length_a   1.000
_cell.length_b   1.000
_cell.length_c   1.000
_cell.angle_alpha   90.00
_cell.angle_beta   90.00
_cell.angle_gamma   90.00
#
_symmetry.space_group_name_H-M   'P 1'
#
loop_
_entity.id
_entity.type
_entity.pdbx_description
1 polymer ?
#
loop_
_entity_poly.entity_id
_entity_poly.type
_entity_poly.pdbx_seq_one_letter_code
_entity_poly.pdbx_strand_id
1 'polypeptide(L)'
;MVHRPTILERQGDNMCSWLRTLGFGFLVWLIPFVVAVGLSGVRETNRPLFESIMPVVVTVSVVACSLIYFPHVRSEWAKEAARLGVIWMIISLVIDLPLMLNPPISMTCIEYIHDVGITYLIIPAVTVGMGLAIGRANRASGDGAA
;
A
#
# COMPACT_ATOMS: atom_id res chain seq x y z
N MET A 1 26.29 3.47 -29.43
CA MET A 1 26.71 2.23 -28.72
C MET A 1 25.72 2.03 -27.58
N VAL A 2 24.82 1.05 -27.66
CA VAL A 2 23.80 0.82 -26.62
C VAL A 2 24.47 0.00 -25.52
N HIS A 3 24.74 0.63 -24.38
CA HIS A 3 25.24 -0.07 -23.20
C HIS A 3 24.16 -1.05 -22.72
N ARG A 4 24.41 -2.35 -22.91
CA ARG A 4 23.50 -3.40 -22.45
C ARG A 4 23.90 -3.75 -21.02
N PRO A 5 23.07 -3.45 -20.01
CA PRO A 5 23.43 -3.68 -18.62
C PRO A 5 23.70 -5.16 -18.37
N THR A 6 24.71 -5.43 -17.53
CA THR A 6 25.11 -6.78 -17.16
C THR A 6 24.07 -7.44 -16.26
N ILE A 7 24.09 -8.77 -16.14
CA ILE A 7 23.16 -9.52 -15.28
C ILE A 7 23.24 -9.03 -13.82
N LEU A 8 24.42 -8.64 -13.34
CA LEU A 8 24.65 -8.15 -11.98
C LEU A 8 24.07 -6.75 -11.75
N GLU A 9 24.21 -5.83 -12.71
CA GLU A 9 23.56 -4.51 -12.64
C GLU A 9 22.04 -4.64 -12.66
N ARG A 10 21.52 -5.52 -13.52
CA ARG A 10 20.08 -5.82 -13.58
C ARG A 10 19.56 -6.41 -12.26
N GLN A 11 20.36 -7.22 -11.58
CA GLN A 11 20.02 -7.79 -10.26
C GLN A 11 20.07 -6.72 -9.14
N GLY A 12 21.05 -5.82 -9.15
CA GLY A 12 21.19 -4.73 -8.19
C GLY A 12 20.04 -3.71 -8.24
N ASP A 13 19.63 -3.30 -9.45
CA ASP A 13 18.51 -2.37 -9.65
C ASP A 13 17.18 -2.97 -9.16
N ASN A 14 16.97 -4.27 -9.43
CA ASN A 14 15.77 -4.98 -8.99
C ASN A 14 15.70 -5.09 -7.47
N MET A 15 16.82 -5.35 -6.79
CA MET A 15 16.86 -5.50 -5.34
C MET A 15 16.53 -4.17 -4.64
N CYS A 16 17.02 -3.05 -5.16
CA CYS A 16 16.68 -1.71 -4.64
C CYS A 16 15.19 -1.39 -4.85
N SER A 17 14.62 -1.78 -6.00
CA SER A 17 13.18 -1.67 -6.28
C SER A 17 12.33 -2.53 -5.34
N TRP A 18 12.76 -3.77 -5.06
CA TRP A 18 12.07 -4.66 -4.12
C TRP A 18 12.14 -4.17 -2.69
N LEU A 19 13.31 -3.73 -2.23
CA LEU A 19 13.47 -3.17 -0.88
C LEU A 19 12.56 -1.95 -0.69
N ARG A 20 12.46 -1.10 -1.72
CA ARG A 20 11.54 0.04 -1.71
C ARG A 20 10.07 -0.40 -1.66
N THR A 21 9.69 -1.39 -2.46
CA THR A 21 8.34 -1.95 -2.49
C THR A 21 7.94 -2.48 -1.11
N LEU A 22 8.82 -3.29 -0.51
CA LEU A 22 8.60 -3.87 0.83
C LEU A 22 8.59 -2.79 1.92
N GLY A 23 9.52 -1.83 1.85
CA GLY A 23 9.60 -0.73 2.81
C GLY A 23 8.34 0.14 2.82
N PHE A 24 7.83 0.53 1.65
CA PHE A 24 6.56 1.27 1.60
C PHE A 24 5.36 0.41 1.99
N GLY A 25 5.34 -0.88 1.63
CA GLY A 25 4.28 -1.79 2.09
C GLY A 25 4.25 -1.91 3.61
N PHE A 26 5.41 -1.99 4.24
CA PHE A 26 5.54 -1.97 5.69
C PHE A 26 5.07 -0.63 6.29
N LEU A 27 5.42 0.51 5.69
CA LEU A 27 4.94 1.83 6.14
C LEU A 27 3.42 1.98 6.01
N VAL A 28 2.82 1.48 4.92
CA VAL A 28 1.37 1.48 4.69
C VAL A 28 0.63 0.70 5.78
N TRP A 29 1.24 -0.33 6.36
CA TRP A 29 0.70 -1.04 7.52
C TRP A 29 1.03 -0.33 8.85
N LEU A 30 2.29 0.08 9.03
CA LEU A 30 2.80 0.62 10.29
C LEU A 30 2.10 1.93 10.69
N ILE A 31 1.85 2.83 9.73
CA ILE A 31 1.24 4.13 10.02
C ILE A 31 -0.18 3.95 10.60
N PRO A 32 -1.13 3.25 9.93
CA PRO A 32 -2.42 2.92 10.53
C PRO A 32 -2.31 2.19 11.87
N PHE A 33 -1.38 1.24 12.01
CA PHE A 33 -1.21 0.50 13.26
C PHE A 33 -0.84 1.43 14.44
N VAL A 34 0.15 2.32 14.24
CA VAL A 34 0.55 3.29 15.27
C VAL A 34 -0.60 4.23 15.63
N VAL A 35 -1.36 4.70 14.63
CA VAL A 35 -2.53 5.56 14.86
C VAL A 35 -3.62 4.80 15.62
N ALA A 36 -3.89 3.53 15.28
CA ALA A 36 -4.85 2.68 15.97
C ALA A 36 -4.50 2.49 17.44
N VAL A 37 -3.22 2.23 17.75
CA VAL A 37 -2.72 2.12 19.14
C VAL A 37 -2.91 3.44 19.88
N GLY A 38 -2.55 4.58 19.27
CA GLY A 38 -2.75 5.90 19.86
C GLY A 38 -4.21 6.29 20.07
N LEU A 39 -5.12 5.76 19.25
CA LEU A 39 -6.57 6.00 19.33
C LEU A 39 -7.34 4.86 20.04
N SER A 40 -6.65 3.97 20.76
CA SER A 40 -7.28 2.87 21.51
C SER A 40 -8.34 3.35 22.51
N GLY A 41 -8.12 4.46 23.20
CA GLY A 41 -9.16 5.04 24.08
C GLY A 41 -10.39 5.56 23.32
N VAL A 42 -10.23 6.03 22.08
CA VAL A 42 -11.36 6.40 21.21
C VAL A 42 -12.13 5.16 20.78
N ARG A 43 -11.45 4.04 20.51
CA ARG A 43 -12.10 2.76 20.23
C ARG A 43 -13.06 2.32 21.34
N GLU A 44 -12.66 2.50 22.60
CA GLU A 44 -13.46 2.11 23.78
C GLU A 44 -14.63 3.06 24.05
N THR A 45 -14.40 4.38 23.89
CA THR A 45 -15.41 5.41 24.19
C THR A 45 -16.37 5.69 23.04
N ASN A 46 -15.91 5.55 21.79
CA ASN A 46 -16.67 5.85 20.57
C ASN A 46 -16.18 5.01 19.39
N ARG A 47 -16.59 3.75 19.38
CA ARG A 47 -16.23 2.76 18.35
C ARG A 47 -16.55 3.22 16.91
N PRO A 48 -17.74 3.80 16.59
CA PRO A 48 -18.04 4.24 15.23
C PRO A 48 -17.10 5.34 14.71
N LEU A 49 -16.67 6.25 15.59
CA LEU A 49 -15.71 7.29 15.21
C LEU A 49 -14.34 6.67 14.88
N PHE A 50 -13.87 5.74 15.72
CA PHE A 50 -12.63 5.00 15.45
C PHE A 50 -12.70 4.28 14.09
N GLU A 51 -13.78 3.54 13.84
CA GLU A 51 -14.01 2.81 12.59
C GLU A 51 -14.12 3.71 11.36
N SER A 52 -14.52 4.98 11.54
CA SER A 52 -14.54 5.97 10.45
C SER A 52 -13.16 6.59 10.21
N ILE A 53 -12.35 6.80 11.25
CA ILE A 53 -11.00 7.38 11.15
C ILE A 53 -10.04 6.40 10.48
N MET A 54 -10.10 5.11 10.82
CA MET A 54 -9.13 4.12 10.35
C MET A 54 -9.05 4.00 8.81
N PRO A 55 -10.16 3.91 8.05
CA PRO A 55 -10.13 3.95 6.58
C PRO A 55 -9.51 5.23 6.01
N VAL A 56 -9.72 6.39 6.66
CA VAL A 56 -9.12 7.66 6.23
C VAL A 56 -7.60 7.60 6.42
N VAL A 57 -7.13 7.10 7.56
CA VAL A 57 -5.69 6.95 7.86
C VAL A 57 -5.04 5.99 6.86
N VAL A 58 -5.67 4.84 6.57
CA VAL A 58 -5.20 3.90 5.54
C VAL A 58 -5.13 4.60 4.18
N THR A 59 -6.20 5.29 3.78
CA THR A 59 -6.26 6.00 2.49
C THR A 59 -5.13 7.01 2.35
N VAL A 60 -4.94 7.89 3.35
CA VAL A 60 -3.89 8.90 3.34
C VAL A 60 -2.50 8.26 3.31
N SER A 61 -2.29 7.18 4.07
CA SER A 61 -1.01 6.45 4.09
C SER A 61 -0.68 5.87 2.72
N VAL A 62 -1.65 5.22 2.07
CA VAL A 62 -1.48 4.63 0.73
C VAL A 62 -1.25 5.72 -0.32
N VAL A 63 -2.02 6.82 -0.28
CA VAL A 63 -1.85 7.94 -1.21
C VAL A 63 -0.46 8.55 -1.06
N ALA A 64 -0.03 8.88 0.17
CA ALA A 64 1.28 9.47 0.42
C ALA A 64 2.41 8.55 -0.05
N CYS A 65 2.38 7.26 0.32
CA CYS A 65 3.39 6.29 -0.12
C CYS A 65 3.39 6.12 -1.64
N SER A 66 2.21 6.10 -2.28
CA SER A 66 2.08 5.99 -3.73
C SER A 66 2.66 7.22 -4.44
N LEU A 67 2.39 8.43 -3.95
CA LEU A 67 2.93 9.68 -4.51
C LEU A 67 4.46 9.73 -4.46
N ILE A 68 5.08 9.11 -3.45
CA ILE A 68 6.54 9.03 -3.34
C ILE A 68 7.09 7.89 -4.20
N TYR A 69 6.35 6.79 -4.34
CA TYR A 69 6.79 5.62 -5.11
C TYR A 69 6.72 5.84 -6.63
N PHE A 70 5.58 6.32 -7.14
CA PHE A 70 5.30 6.36 -8.58
C PHE A 70 6.23 7.24 -9.45
N PRO A 71 6.84 8.34 -8.97
CA PRO A 71 7.80 9.12 -9.77
C PRO A 71 8.98 8.30 -10.33
N HIS A 72 9.22 7.10 -9.80
CA HIS A 72 10.31 6.22 -10.23
C HIS A 72 9.87 5.10 -11.19
N VAL A 73 8.58 5.00 -11.49
CA VAL A 73 8.04 4.05 -12.46
C VAL A 73 8.20 4.67 -13.85
N ARG A 74 8.66 3.90 -14.84
CA ARG A 74 8.96 4.45 -16.19
C ARG A 74 7.95 4.03 -17.26
N SER A 75 7.28 2.89 -17.11
CA SER A 75 6.31 2.38 -18.07
C SER A 75 5.34 1.39 -17.42
N GLU A 76 4.29 0.96 -18.15
CA GLU A 76 3.32 -0.05 -17.69
C GLU A 76 2.59 0.30 -16.37
N TRP A 77 2.33 1.60 -16.16
CA TRP A 77 1.77 2.18 -14.91
C TRP A 77 0.62 1.40 -14.29
N ALA A 78 -0.34 0.93 -15.08
CA ALA A 78 -1.50 0.20 -14.59
C ALA A 78 -1.13 -1.20 -14.04
N LYS A 79 -0.25 -1.94 -14.74
CA LYS A 79 0.18 -3.27 -14.30
C LYS A 79 1.09 -3.17 -13.08
N GLU A 80 2.00 -2.20 -13.09
CA GLU A 80 2.89 -1.91 -11.96
C GLU A 80 2.07 -1.54 -10.71
N ALA A 81 1.08 -0.65 -10.87
CA ALA A 81 0.21 -0.21 -9.79
C ALA A 81 -0.65 -1.33 -9.18
N ALA A 82 -1.18 -2.22 -10.03
CA ALA A 82 -1.95 -3.39 -9.58
C ALA A 82 -1.05 -4.35 -8.78
N ARG A 83 0.14 -4.64 -9.30
CA ARG A 83 1.12 -5.49 -8.59
C ARG A 83 1.52 -4.87 -7.25
N LEU A 84 1.82 -3.57 -7.24
CA LEU A 84 2.20 -2.83 -6.03
C LEU A 84 1.08 -2.89 -4.97
N GLY A 85 -0.16 -2.61 -5.37
CA GLY A 85 -1.32 -2.64 -4.48
C GLY A 85 -1.55 -4.01 -3.85
N VAL A 86 -1.45 -5.08 -4.65
CA VAL A 86 -1.56 -6.45 -4.16
C VAL A 86 -0.45 -6.78 -3.18
N ILE A 87 0.80 -6.42 -3.48
CA ILE A 87 1.93 -6.66 -2.57
C ILE A 87 1.73 -5.94 -1.23
N TRP A 88 1.38 -4.65 -1.25
CA TRP A 88 1.16 -3.88 -0.02
C TRP A 88 -0.02 -4.37 0.80
N MET A 89 -1.10 -4.79 0.13
CA MET A 89 -2.25 -5.42 0.79
C MET A 89 -1.84 -6.74 1.46
N ILE A 90 -1.08 -7.60 0.78
CA ILE A 90 -0.59 -8.86 1.34
C ILE A 90 0.33 -8.61 2.53
N ILE A 91 1.27 -7.66 2.43
CA ILE A 91 2.15 -7.29 3.54
C ILE A 91 1.31 -6.87 4.75
N SER A 92 0.32 -6.01 4.53
CA SER A 92 -0.55 -5.53 5.60
C SER A 92 -1.31 -6.68 6.26
N LEU A 93 -1.96 -7.55 5.48
CA LEU A 93 -2.70 -8.70 5.99
C LEU A 93 -1.80 -9.69 6.74
N VAL A 94 -0.63 -10.01 6.20
CA VAL A 94 0.31 -11.00 6.78
C VAL A 94 0.82 -10.55 8.15
N ILE A 95 1.06 -9.25 8.33
CA ILE A 95 1.54 -8.71 9.61
C ILE A 95 0.38 -8.52 10.58
N ASP A 96 -0.73 -7.97 10.10
CA ASP A 96 -1.85 -7.54 10.94
C ASP A 96 -2.69 -8.71 11.46
N LEU A 97 -2.96 -9.71 10.62
CA LEU A 97 -3.83 -10.83 10.98
C LEU A 97 -3.34 -11.59 12.22
N PRO A 98 -2.05 -11.98 12.34
CA PRO A 98 -1.56 -12.60 13.58
C PRO A 98 -1.66 -11.68 14.80
N LEU A 99 -1.48 -10.36 14.64
CA LEU A 99 -1.55 -9.41 15.75
C LEU A 99 -2.97 -9.22 16.27
N MET A 100 -3.96 -9.25 15.37
CA MET A 100 -5.37 -9.06 15.74
C MET A 100 -6.01 -10.33 16.33
N LEU A 101 -5.65 -11.51 15.83
CA LEU A 101 -6.25 -12.78 16.28
C LEU A 101 -5.66 -13.30 17.60
N ASN A 102 -4.43 -12.90 17.94
CA ASN A 102 -3.76 -13.36 19.16
C ASN A 102 -3.88 -12.32 20.29
N PRO A 103 -3.65 -12.73 21.55
CA PRO A 103 -3.54 -11.79 22.66
C PRO A 103 -2.50 -10.70 22.36
N PRO A 104 -2.77 -9.43 22.71
CA PRO A 104 -3.80 -8.98 23.65
C PRO A 104 -5.16 -8.62 23.03
N ILE A 105 -5.31 -8.61 21.70
CA ILE A 105 -6.53 -8.12 21.02
C ILE A 105 -7.57 -9.25 20.87
N SER A 106 -7.14 -10.45 20.50
CA SER A 106 -7.95 -11.68 20.49
C SER A 106 -9.28 -11.58 19.74
N MET A 107 -9.29 -10.95 18.55
CA MET A 107 -10.48 -10.90 17.69
C MET A 107 -10.75 -12.24 17.01
N THR A 108 -12.02 -12.57 16.80
CA THR A 108 -12.40 -13.65 15.91
C THR A 108 -12.08 -13.31 14.45
N CYS A 109 -11.94 -14.32 13.59
CA CYS A 109 -11.71 -14.09 12.16
C CYS A 109 -12.82 -13.24 11.50
N ILE A 110 -14.08 -13.41 11.96
CA ILE A 110 -15.22 -12.67 11.41
C ILE A 110 -15.19 -11.20 11.83
N GLU A 111 -14.92 -10.92 13.11
CA GLU A 111 -14.73 -9.55 13.60
C GLU A 111 -13.58 -8.86 12.87
N TYR A 112 -12.47 -9.58 12.65
CA TYR A 112 -11.35 -9.05 11.89
C TYR A 112 -11.75 -8.64 10.47
N ILE A 113 -12.44 -9.52 9.73
CA ILE A 113 -12.86 -9.23 8.35
C ILE A 113 -13.77 -7.99 8.31
N HIS A 114 -14.74 -7.92 9.22
CA HIS A 114 -15.73 -6.85 9.27
C HIS A 114 -15.12 -5.50 9.66
N ASP A 115 -14.26 -5.49 10.68
CA ASP A 115 -13.78 -4.25 11.28
C ASP A 115 -12.48 -3.74 10.65
N VAL A 116 -11.69 -4.61 10.00
CA VAL A 116 -10.34 -4.27 9.50
C VAL A 116 -10.05 -4.87 8.12
N GLY A 117 -10.32 -6.15 7.90
CA GLY A 117 -9.91 -6.89 6.72
C GLY A 117 -10.40 -6.26 5.40
N ILE A 118 -11.67 -5.83 5.37
CA ILE A 118 -12.26 -5.17 4.20
C ILE A 118 -11.61 -3.81 3.93
N THR A 119 -11.18 -3.09 4.96
CA THR A 119 -10.52 -1.78 4.82
C THR A 119 -9.25 -1.87 3.98
N TYR A 120 -8.54 -3.00 4.00
CA TYR A 120 -7.33 -3.19 3.19
C TYR A 120 -7.58 -3.22 1.68
N LEU A 121 -8.83 -3.39 1.22
CA LEU A 121 -9.18 -3.23 -0.20
C LEU A 121 -8.98 -1.80 -0.73
N ILE A 122 -8.89 -0.82 0.17
CA ILE A 122 -8.49 0.56 -0.17
C ILE A 122 -7.10 0.58 -0.82
N ILE A 123 -6.18 -0.28 -0.36
CA ILE A 123 -4.80 -0.31 -0.86
C ILE A 123 -4.76 -0.54 -2.38
N PRO A 124 -5.25 -1.67 -2.93
CA PRO A 124 -5.24 -1.89 -4.37
C PRO A 124 -6.15 -0.92 -5.13
N ALA A 125 -7.27 -0.47 -4.54
CA ALA A 125 -8.15 0.49 -5.19
C ALA A 125 -7.43 1.83 -5.45
N VAL A 126 -6.72 2.35 -4.45
CA VAL A 126 -5.97 3.61 -4.55
C VAL A 126 -4.77 3.46 -5.49
N THR A 127 -3.95 2.41 -5.32
CA THR A 127 -2.75 2.27 -6.17
C THR A 127 -3.12 2.14 -7.65
N VAL A 128 -4.11 1.29 -7.98
CA VAL A 128 -4.60 1.12 -9.36
C VAL A 128 -5.19 2.42 -9.89
N GLY A 129 -6.02 3.10 -9.10
CA GLY A 129 -6.59 4.39 -9.47
C GLY A 129 -5.53 5.41 -9.86
N MET A 130 -4.47 5.53 -9.05
CA MET A 130 -3.34 6.41 -9.32
C MET A 130 -2.55 5.99 -10.56
N GLY A 131 -2.23 4.70 -10.70
CA GLY A 131 -1.51 4.18 -11.87
C GLY A 131 -2.26 4.42 -13.19
N LEU A 132 -3.59 4.26 -13.18
CA LEU A 132 -4.44 4.58 -14.33
C LEU A 132 -4.48 6.08 -14.64
N ALA A 133 -4.57 6.92 -13.61
CA ALA A 133 -4.55 8.38 -13.77
C ALA A 133 -3.23 8.88 -14.38
N ILE A 134 -2.09 8.41 -13.86
CA ILE A 134 -0.76 8.74 -14.39
C ILE A 134 -0.61 8.23 -15.84
N GLY A 135 -1.00 6.99 -16.09
CA GLY A 135 -0.94 6.43 -17.44
C GLY A 135 -1.81 7.19 -18.45
N ARG A 136 -2.95 7.76 -18.03
CA ARG A 136 -3.78 8.63 -18.88
C ARG A 136 -3.12 10.00 -19.10
N ALA A 137 -2.57 10.62 -18.05
CA ALA A 137 -1.90 11.92 -18.15
C ALA A 137 -0.71 11.89 -19.12
N ASN A 138 0.16 10.88 -19.02
CA ASN A 138 1.34 10.76 -19.88
C ASN A 138 1.00 10.44 -21.35
N ARG A 139 -0.13 9.77 -21.61
CA ARG A 139 -0.62 9.57 -22.98
C ARG A 139 -1.14 10.86 -23.61
N ALA A 140 -1.72 11.76 -22.80
CA ALA A 140 -2.21 13.05 -23.27
C ALA A 140 -1.07 14.06 -23.54
N SER A 141 0.07 13.94 -22.84
CA SER A 141 1.23 14.83 -23.02
C SER A 141 2.12 14.48 -24.22
N GLY A 142 1.92 13.33 -24.89
CA GLY A 142 2.68 12.93 -26.07
C GLY A 142 3.99 12.17 -25.81
N ASP A 143 4.35 11.91 -24.54
CA ASP A 143 5.60 11.24 -24.15
C ASP A 143 5.58 9.70 -24.34
N GLY A 144 4.50 9.16 -24.91
CA GLY A 144 4.30 7.71 -25.13
C GLY A 144 4.61 7.22 -26.55
N ALA A 145 5.11 8.09 -27.44
CA ALA A 145 5.41 7.78 -28.84
C ALA A 145 6.92 7.87 -29.15
N ALA A 146 7.74 7.09 -28.44
CA ALA A 146 9.15 6.86 -28.77
C ALA A 146 9.58 5.45 -28.40
#